data_AF-A0A6H2FMQ6-F1
#
_entry.id   AF-A0A6H2FMQ6-F1
#
_cell.length_a   1.000
_cell.length_b   1.000
_cell.length_c   1.000
_cell.angle_alpha   90.00
_cell.angle_beta   90.00
_cell.angle_gamma   90.00
#
_symmetry.space_group_name_H-M   'P 1'
#
loop_
_entity.id
_entity.type
_entity.pdbx_description
1 polymer ?
#
loop_
_entity_poly.entity_id
_entity_poly.type
_entity_poly.pdbx_seq_one_letter_code
_entity_poly.pdbx_strand_id
1 'polypeptide(L)'
;MKLEQILKKKIIIEELFSIQDVVRWVSSCFSMSNLWYGHGSDNPWDEAVNLILPILGLPPYIWNRVYNSRLSIKERKIIFELVIKRIKKRIPVVYLTNKTWFCGYELYIDNRVLIPRSPISELINNKFKSIISSHNHPKYILDLCTGSGCIAIACSYLFPNAHIDAVDISLDAINVVEHNIQLHGLENRITPICSNLFNKLSKYTYDLIISNPPYVNKKDISFLPKEYSYEPKIGLISDNKGIGIIEKIISMSPFFLKKNGILICEVGDKMINIIEKYPDIYFQWINIKNGGIGIFKMENK
;
A
#
# COMPACT_ATOMS: atom_id res chain seq x y z
N MET A 1 -5.88 -31.48 15.95
CA MET A 1 -7.18 -30.79 16.07
C MET A 1 -7.64 -30.39 14.66
N LYS A 2 -8.94 -30.43 14.33
CA LYS A 2 -9.47 -30.00 13.01
C LYS A 2 -10.06 -28.59 13.09
N LEU A 3 -10.10 -27.84 11.98
CA LEU A 3 -10.65 -26.47 11.95
C LEU A 3 -12.08 -26.41 12.50
N GLU A 4 -12.93 -27.37 12.15
CA GLU A 4 -14.32 -27.47 12.63
C GLU A 4 -14.43 -27.62 14.16
N GLN A 5 -13.39 -28.16 14.81
CA GLN A 5 -13.37 -28.33 16.26
C GLN A 5 -13.13 -26.99 16.97
N ILE A 6 -12.32 -26.10 16.38
CA ILE A 6 -12.00 -24.78 16.95
C ILE A 6 -12.89 -23.65 16.44
N LEU A 7 -13.45 -23.78 15.23
CA LEU A 7 -14.28 -22.77 14.59
C LEU A 7 -15.72 -22.82 15.11
N LYS A 8 -15.86 -22.79 16.44
CA LYS A 8 -17.15 -22.80 17.13
C LYS A 8 -17.40 -21.44 17.74
N LYS A 9 -18.55 -20.85 17.42
CA LYS A 9 -19.00 -19.58 17.98
C LYS A 9 -19.03 -19.60 19.51
N LYS A 10 -19.35 -20.75 20.11
CA LYS A 10 -19.34 -20.94 21.57
C LYS A 10 -17.96 -20.66 22.19
N ILE A 11 -16.88 -21.18 21.58
CA ILE A 11 -15.51 -21.04 22.10
C ILE A 11 -15.13 -19.56 22.21
N ILE A 12 -15.25 -18.80 21.13
CA ILE A 12 -14.87 -17.38 21.17
C ILE A 12 -15.80 -16.54 22.06
N ILE A 13 -17.09 -16.86 22.15
CA ILE A 13 -18.04 -16.05 22.93
C ILE A 13 -17.98 -16.35 24.43
N GLU A 14 -17.76 -17.61 24.82
CA GLU A 14 -17.93 -18.06 26.20
C GLU A 14 -16.59 -18.39 26.89
N GLU A 15 -15.52 -18.70 26.15
CA GLU A 15 -14.26 -19.20 26.72
C GLU A 15 -13.07 -18.25 26.54
N LEU A 16 -13.07 -17.40 25.51
CA LEU A 16 -11.97 -16.49 25.21
C LEU A 16 -12.28 -15.06 25.67
N PHE A 17 -11.57 -14.55 26.68
CA PHE A 17 -11.94 -13.29 27.32
C PHE A 17 -11.04 -12.13 26.94
N SER A 18 -9.73 -12.37 26.76
CA SER A 18 -8.76 -11.32 26.48
C SER A 18 -8.48 -11.13 24.99
N ILE A 19 -7.92 -9.97 24.62
CA ILE A 19 -7.40 -9.75 23.26
C ILE A 19 -6.38 -10.84 22.90
N GLN A 20 -5.49 -11.21 23.83
CA GLN A 20 -4.50 -12.27 23.62
C GLN A 20 -5.14 -13.63 23.30
N ASP A 21 -6.17 -14.02 24.06
CA ASP A 21 -6.89 -15.28 23.85
C ASP A 21 -7.46 -15.36 22.44
N VAL A 22 -8.06 -14.25 22.00
CA VAL A 22 -8.71 -14.14 20.69
C VAL A 22 -7.68 -14.06 19.56
N VAL A 23 -6.59 -13.29 19.69
CA VAL A 23 -5.49 -13.27 18.71
C VAL A 23 -4.93 -14.67 18.50
N ARG A 24 -4.60 -15.38 19.59
CA ARG A 24 -4.09 -16.75 19.53
C ARG A 24 -5.09 -17.70 18.87
N TRP A 25 -6.38 -17.58 19.17
CA TRP A 25 -7.43 -18.39 18.55
C TRP A 25 -7.59 -18.10 17.05
N VAL A 26 -7.67 -16.82 16.66
CA VAL A 26 -7.77 -16.41 15.24
C VAL A 26 -6.57 -16.90 14.46
N SER A 27 -5.36 -16.72 14.99
CA SER A 27 -4.12 -17.22 14.38
C SER A 27 -4.18 -18.74 14.15
N SER A 28 -4.70 -19.50 15.11
CA SER A 28 -4.91 -20.96 14.96
C SER A 28 -5.90 -21.28 13.83
N CYS A 29 -7.01 -20.55 13.75
CA CYS A 29 -7.99 -20.72 12.68
C CYS A 29 -7.37 -20.43 11.30
N PHE A 30 -6.58 -19.36 11.17
CA PHE A 30 -5.94 -18.97 9.92
C PHE A 30 -4.88 -19.98 9.47
N SER A 31 -4.00 -20.42 10.37
CA SER A 31 -3.01 -21.48 10.12
C SER A 31 -3.65 -22.77 9.58
N MET A 32 -4.86 -23.09 10.03
CA MET A 32 -5.57 -24.33 9.66
C MET A 32 -6.48 -24.18 8.43
N SER A 33 -6.49 -22.99 7.80
CA SER A 33 -7.42 -22.67 6.70
C SER A 33 -6.76 -22.60 5.31
N ASN A 34 -5.47 -22.96 5.20
CA ASN A 34 -4.70 -22.89 3.95
C ASN A 34 -4.83 -21.55 3.23
N LEU A 35 -4.80 -20.44 3.99
CA LEU A 35 -4.92 -19.07 3.48
C LEU A 35 -3.62 -18.62 2.82
N TRP A 36 -3.75 -17.73 1.83
CA TRP A 36 -2.59 -17.01 1.31
C TRP A 36 -2.41 -15.68 2.05
N TYR A 37 -1.17 -15.34 2.37
CA TYR A 37 -0.74 -14.09 3.02
C TYR A 37 0.16 -13.31 2.06
N GLY A 38 0.19 -11.98 2.17
CA GLY A 38 0.86 -11.10 1.19
C GLY A 38 0.18 -9.75 0.97
N HIS A 39 -0.85 -9.46 1.79
CA HIS A 39 -1.69 -8.27 1.71
C HIS A 39 -1.43 -7.34 2.92
N GLY A 40 -0.16 -7.25 3.35
CA GLY A 40 0.27 -6.49 4.53
C GLY A 40 0.81 -7.35 5.69
N SER A 41 0.58 -8.66 5.65
CA SER A 41 1.22 -9.64 6.54
C SER A 41 1.56 -10.89 5.75
N ASP A 42 2.55 -11.66 6.22
CA ASP A 42 3.03 -12.91 5.61
C ASP A 42 2.73 -14.15 6.49
N ASN A 43 2.15 -13.93 7.67
CA ASN A 43 1.89 -14.98 8.64
C ASN A 43 0.51 -14.80 9.33
N PRO A 44 -0.07 -15.89 9.85
CA PRO A 44 -1.39 -15.89 10.48
C PRO A 44 -1.47 -15.08 11.78
N TRP A 45 -0.36 -14.92 12.50
CA TRP A 45 -0.36 -14.15 13.75
C TRP A 45 -0.53 -12.67 13.47
N ASP A 46 0.28 -12.11 12.58
CA ASP A 46 0.18 -10.70 12.20
C ASP A 46 -1.13 -10.40 11.48
N GLU A 47 -1.64 -11.33 10.67
CA GLU A 47 -2.96 -11.17 10.06
C GLU A 47 -4.09 -11.16 11.12
N ALA A 48 -3.98 -11.95 12.20
CA ALA A 48 -4.92 -11.91 13.32
C ALA A 48 -4.87 -10.59 14.07
N VAL A 49 -3.67 -10.06 14.33
CA VAL A 49 -3.48 -8.74 14.96
C VAL A 49 -4.08 -7.64 14.08
N ASN A 50 -3.80 -7.66 12.78
CA ASN A 50 -4.32 -6.72 11.78
C ASN A 50 -5.84 -6.86 11.56
N LEU A 51 -6.46 -7.97 11.98
CA LEU A 51 -7.91 -8.07 12.03
C LEU A 51 -8.44 -7.43 13.31
N ILE A 52 -7.90 -7.83 14.46
CA ILE A 52 -8.49 -7.54 15.77
C ILE A 52 -8.27 -6.08 16.18
N LEU A 53 -7.04 -5.59 16.16
CA LEU A 53 -6.75 -4.24 16.69
C LEU A 53 -7.52 -3.14 15.95
N PRO A 54 -7.62 -3.15 14.61
CA PRO A 54 -8.37 -2.12 13.90
C PRO A 54 -9.88 -2.14 14.20
N ILE A 55 -10.48 -3.32 14.43
CA ILE A 55 -11.90 -3.46 14.84
C ILE A 55 -12.13 -2.83 16.22
N LEU A 56 -11.14 -2.94 17.12
CA LEU A 56 -11.18 -2.37 18.46
C LEU A 56 -10.82 -0.87 18.48
N GLY A 57 -10.51 -0.27 17.32
CA GLY A 57 -10.02 1.12 17.25
C GLY A 57 -8.64 1.30 17.89
N LEU A 58 -7.83 0.22 17.92
CA LEU A 58 -6.48 0.24 18.49
C LEU A 58 -5.42 0.36 17.39
N PRO A 59 -4.28 1.02 17.67
CA PRO A 59 -3.16 1.11 16.74
C PRO A 59 -2.50 -0.27 16.54
N PRO A 60 -1.68 -0.46 15.48
CA PRO A 60 -1.04 -1.75 15.18
C PRO A 60 -0.03 -2.19 16.26
N TYR A 61 0.45 -1.25 17.07
CA TYR A 61 1.34 -1.52 18.20
C TYR A 61 0.71 -1.02 19.49
N ILE A 62 0.44 -1.94 20.41
CA ILE A 62 -0.11 -1.67 21.74
C ILE A 62 0.81 -2.24 22.82
N TRP A 63 0.73 -1.70 24.04
CA TRP A 63 1.52 -2.21 25.16
C TRP A 63 1.06 -3.62 25.56
N ASN A 64 1.99 -4.48 25.97
CA ASN A 64 1.71 -5.88 26.33
C ASN A 64 0.55 -6.03 27.34
N ARG A 65 0.45 -5.12 28.31
CA ARG A 65 -0.66 -5.14 29.29
C ARG A 65 -2.04 -4.98 28.67
N VAL A 66 -2.16 -4.31 27.52
CA VAL A 66 -3.42 -4.07 26.83
C VAL A 66 -3.95 -5.39 26.24
N TYR A 67 -3.07 -6.32 25.83
CA TYR A 67 -3.49 -7.62 25.35
C TYR A 67 -4.27 -8.45 26.37
N ASN A 68 -4.10 -8.17 27.67
CA ASN A 68 -4.85 -8.82 28.76
C ASN A 68 -6.23 -8.18 29.01
N SER A 69 -6.57 -7.11 28.30
CA SER A 69 -7.87 -6.43 28.44
C SER A 69 -8.99 -7.33 27.92
N ARG A 70 -10.15 -7.25 28.58
CA ARG A 70 -11.32 -8.04 28.21
C ARG A 70 -12.01 -7.47 26.98
N LEU A 71 -12.50 -8.38 26.13
CA LEU A 71 -13.41 -8.06 25.04
C LEU A 71 -14.86 -8.19 25.51
N SER A 72 -15.70 -7.26 25.08
CA SER A 72 -17.14 -7.39 25.18
C SER A 72 -17.66 -8.54 24.32
N ILE A 73 -18.85 -9.02 24.64
CA ILE A 73 -19.55 -10.03 23.84
C ILE A 73 -19.79 -9.53 22.40
N LYS A 74 -20.04 -8.22 22.22
CA LYS A 74 -20.27 -7.62 20.91
C LYS A 74 -19.01 -7.68 20.03
N GLU A 75 -17.85 -7.31 20.57
CA GLU A 75 -16.57 -7.37 19.85
C GLU A 75 -16.23 -8.81 19.44
N ARG A 76 -16.39 -9.77 20.35
CA ARG A 76 -16.13 -11.20 20.06
C ARG A 76 -17.05 -11.74 18.96
N LYS A 77 -18.32 -11.32 18.92
CA LYS A 77 -19.26 -11.68 17.83
C LYS A 77 -18.81 -11.12 16.48
N ILE A 78 -18.42 -9.84 16.43
CA ILE A 78 -17.95 -9.18 15.20
C ILE A 78 -16.67 -9.86 14.69
N ILE A 79 -15.70 -10.09 15.58
CA ILE A 79 -14.44 -10.77 15.23
C ILE A 79 -14.72 -12.17 14.67
N PHE A 80 -15.61 -12.94 15.31
CA PHE A 80 -15.99 -14.26 14.80
C PHE A 80 -16.54 -14.20 13.37
N GLU A 81 -17.46 -13.28 13.09
CA GLU A 81 -18.06 -13.13 11.76
C GLU A 81 -17.03 -12.77 10.69
N LEU A 82 -16.06 -11.91 11.03
CA LEU A 82 -14.98 -11.53 10.12
C LEU A 82 -13.98 -12.67 9.89
N VAL A 83 -13.68 -13.48 10.90
CA VAL A 83 -12.86 -14.70 10.76
C VAL A 83 -13.52 -15.69 9.82
N ILE A 84 -14.83 -15.92 9.97
CA ILE A 84 -15.59 -16.76 9.04
C ILE A 84 -15.53 -16.19 7.63
N LYS A 85 -15.69 -14.87 7.47
CA LYS A 85 -15.63 -14.20 6.18
C LYS A 85 -14.24 -14.33 5.53
N ARG A 86 -13.15 -14.14 6.29
CA ARG A 86 -11.76 -14.34 5.83
C ARG A 86 -11.52 -15.76 5.34
N ILE A 87 -11.94 -16.76 6.11
CA ILE A 87 -11.72 -18.19 5.80
C ILE A 87 -12.54 -18.62 4.59
N LYS A 88 -13.84 -18.32 4.59
CA LYS A 88 -14.78 -18.81 3.55
C LYS A 88 -14.63 -18.04 2.25
N LYS A 89 -14.52 -16.72 2.31
CA LYS A 89 -14.49 -15.85 1.11
C LYS A 89 -13.08 -15.53 0.65
N ARG A 90 -12.04 -15.78 1.45
CA ARG A 90 -10.64 -15.44 1.12
C ARG A 90 -10.44 -13.93 0.91
N ILE A 91 -11.23 -13.09 1.57
CA ILE A 91 -11.10 -11.63 1.47
C ILE A 91 -9.91 -11.21 2.35
N PRO A 92 -8.92 -10.47 1.82
CA PRO A 92 -7.83 -9.91 2.63
C PRO A 92 -8.34 -9.15 3.85
N VAL A 93 -7.67 -9.32 4.99
CA VAL A 93 -8.14 -8.74 6.27
C VAL A 93 -8.26 -7.21 6.21
N VAL A 94 -7.36 -6.53 5.52
CA VAL A 94 -7.42 -5.06 5.38
C VAL A 94 -8.69 -4.58 4.67
N TYR A 95 -9.26 -5.37 3.76
CA TYR A 95 -10.57 -5.06 3.14
C TYR A 95 -11.76 -5.45 4.03
N LEU A 96 -11.54 -6.28 5.06
CA LEU A 96 -12.55 -6.58 6.07
C LEU A 96 -12.60 -5.50 7.16
N THR A 97 -11.46 -4.92 7.51
CA THR A 97 -11.34 -3.85 8.52
C THR A 97 -11.43 -2.46 7.92
N ASN A 98 -11.29 -2.33 6.60
CA ASN A 98 -11.15 -1.08 5.87
C ASN A 98 -9.99 -0.21 6.34
N LYS A 99 -8.97 -0.80 6.94
CA LYS A 99 -7.82 -0.10 7.51
C LYS A 99 -6.51 -0.77 7.13
N THR A 100 -5.51 0.05 6.82
CA THR A 100 -4.13 -0.36 6.61
C THR A 100 -3.18 0.72 7.11
N TRP A 101 -1.88 0.43 7.16
CA TRP A 101 -0.85 1.37 7.56
C TRP A 101 0.25 1.46 6.51
N PHE A 102 0.71 2.68 6.24
CA PHE A 102 1.86 2.94 5.38
C PHE A 102 2.74 4.03 6.00
N CYS A 103 4.03 3.77 6.18
CA CYS A 103 4.96 4.68 6.88
C CYS A 103 4.46 5.12 8.28
N GLY A 104 3.70 4.26 8.98
CA GLY A 104 3.12 4.55 10.29
C GLY A 104 1.81 5.32 10.27
N TYR A 105 1.32 5.75 9.10
CA TYR A 105 0.06 6.47 8.95
C TYR A 105 -1.08 5.50 8.63
N GLU A 106 -2.19 5.61 9.36
CA GLU A 106 -3.42 4.84 9.11
C GLU A 106 -4.10 5.33 7.82
N LEU A 107 -4.59 4.41 7.00
CA LEU A 107 -5.31 4.70 5.77
C LEU A 107 -6.60 3.89 5.71
N TYR A 108 -7.67 4.52 5.24
CA TYR A 108 -8.82 3.82 4.72
C TYR A 108 -8.45 3.06 3.44
N ILE A 109 -8.94 1.83 3.34
CA ILE A 109 -8.71 0.98 2.18
C ILE A 109 -9.95 0.14 1.86
N ASP A 110 -10.23 -0.06 0.57
CA ASP A 110 -11.18 -1.05 0.10
C ASP A 110 -10.76 -1.59 -1.28
N ASN A 111 -11.58 -2.45 -1.86
CA ASN A 111 -11.30 -3.15 -3.12
C ASN A 111 -11.24 -2.25 -4.37
N ARG A 112 -11.44 -0.93 -4.24
CA ARG A 112 -11.24 0.03 -5.33
C ARG A 112 -9.77 0.34 -5.59
N VAL A 113 -8.89 0.10 -4.62
CA VAL A 113 -7.47 0.46 -4.66
C VAL A 113 -6.57 -0.70 -4.26
N LEU A 114 -5.30 -0.66 -4.67
CA LEU A 114 -4.30 -1.65 -4.28
C LEU A 114 -3.92 -1.49 -2.80
N ILE A 115 -3.69 -2.61 -2.11
CA ILE A 115 -3.21 -2.59 -0.72
C ILE A 115 -1.75 -2.09 -0.70
N PRO A 116 -1.43 -1.03 0.06
CA PRO A 116 -0.08 -0.47 0.14
C PRO A 116 0.96 -1.50 0.58
N ARG A 117 1.96 -1.73 -0.28
CA ARG A 117 3.09 -2.63 -0.01
C ARG A 117 4.39 -2.21 -0.71
N SER A 118 4.48 -0.93 -1.07
CA SER A 118 5.61 -0.41 -1.83
C SER A 118 6.90 -0.34 -0.97
N PRO A 119 8.04 -0.86 -1.45
CA PRO A 119 9.36 -0.62 -0.85
C PRO A 119 9.78 0.86 -0.84
N ILE A 120 9.08 1.76 -1.55
CA ILE A 120 9.26 3.23 -1.43
C ILE A 120 9.03 3.69 0.02
N SER A 121 8.25 2.95 0.82
CA SER A 121 8.10 3.22 2.26
C SER A 121 9.45 3.31 3.00
N GLU A 122 10.45 2.52 2.63
CA GLU A 122 11.80 2.60 3.22
C GLU A 122 12.48 3.93 2.88
N LEU A 123 12.30 4.43 1.65
CA LEU A 123 12.83 5.73 1.23
C LEU A 123 12.16 6.86 1.99
N ILE A 124 10.84 6.79 2.20
CA ILE A 124 10.13 7.81 2.96
C ILE A 124 10.56 7.77 4.43
N ASN A 125 10.61 6.59 5.04
CA ASN A 125 11.02 6.41 6.45
C ASN A 125 12.47 6.87 6.69
N ASN A 126 13.36 6.68 5.71
CA ASN A 126 14.74 7.16 5.77
C ASN A 126 14.90 8.63 5.33
N LYS A 127 13.80 9.34 5.06
CA LYS A 127 13.74 10.75 4.63
C LYS A 127 14.42 11.01 3.29
N PHE A 128 14.36 10.05 2.37
CA PHE A 128 15.05 10.05 1.08
C PHE A 128 16.56 10.36 1.21
N LYS A 129 17.19 9.83 2.27
CA LYS A 129 18.61 10.08 2.53
C LYS A 129 19.44 9.66 1.33
N SER A 130 20.41 10.51 0.97
CA SER A 130 21.29 10.34 -0.21
C SER A 130 20.61 10.45 -1.58
N ILE A 131 19.29 10.68 -1.63
CA ILE A 131 18.52 10.91 -2.87
C ILE A 131 18.15 12.38 -2.99
N ILE A 132 17.62 12.96 -1.92
CA ILE A 132 17.21 14.37 -1.83
C ILE A 132 18.19 15.11 -0.92
N SER A 133 18.68 16.28 -1.37
CA SER A 133 19.57 17.12 -0.57
C SER A 133 18.86 17.66 0.67
N SER A 134 19.54 17.64 1.81
CA SER A 134 19.03 18.22 3.06
C SER A 134 18.79 19.73 2.99
N HIS A 135 19.37 20.41 2.00
CA HIS A 135 19.24 21.86 1.83
C HIS A 135 18.17 22.25 0.82
N ASN A 136 17.59 21.29 0.08
CA ASN A 136 16.63 21.57 -0.97
C ASN A 136 15.49 20.55 -0.95
N HIS A 137 14.51 20.79 -0.09
CA HIS A 137 13.30 19.98 -0.02
C HIS A 137 12.36 20.28 -1.19
N PRO A 138 11.70 19.25 -1.76
CA PRO A 138 10.73 19.46 -2.84
C PRO A 138 9.56 20.30 -2.34
N LYS A 139 9.14 21.27 -3.17
CA LYS A 139 7.95 22.10 -2.93
C LYS A 139 6.73 21.59 -3.70
N TYR A 140 6.96 20.96 -4.84
CA TYR A 140 5.92 20.36 -5.67
C TYR A 140 6.26 18.90 -5.95
N ILE A 141 5.40 18.00 -5.48
CA ILE A 141 5.56 16.55 -5.60
C ILE A 141 4.41 16.02 -6.45
N LEU A 142 4.69 15.06 -7.32
CA LEU A 142 3.68 14.28 -8.03
C LEU A 142 3.76 12.83 -7.54
N ASP A 143 2.67 12.32 -6.98
CA ASP A 143 2.46 10.89 -6.73
C ASP A 143 1.63 10.31 -7.88
N LEU A 144 2.29 9.61 -8.81
CA LEU A 144 1.70 9.11 -10.04
C LEU A 144 1.31 7.64 -9.90
N CYS A 145 0.09 7.29 -10.32
CA CYS A 145 -0.54 5.99 -10.00
C CYS A 145 -0.74 5.85 -8.48
N THR A 146 -1.30 6.89 -7.86
CA THR A 146 -1.36 7.07 -6.40
C THR A 146 -2.17 6.00 -5.67
N GLY A 147 -3.13 5.35 -6.33
CA GLY A 147 -3.99 4.33 -5.73
C GLY A 147 -4.75 4.85 -4.50
N SER A 148 -4.31 4.44 -3.31
CA SER A 148 -4.93 4.87 -2.04
C SER A 148 -4.45 6.24 -1.52
N GLY A 149 -3.44 6.85 -2.16
CA GLY A 149 -2.83 8.08 -1.67
C GLY A 149 -1.73 7.85 -0.64
N CYS A 150 -1.30 6.60 -0.43
CA CYS A 150 -0.40 6.24 0.67
C CYS A 150 0.97 6.94 0.57
N ILE A 151 1.53 7.05 -0.64
CA ILE A 151 2.80 7.74 -0.89
C ILE A 151 2.61 9.26 -0.73
N ALA A 152 1.57 9.82 -1.34
CA ALA A 152 1.23 11.24 -1.20
C ALA A 152 1.09 11.68 0.28
N ILE A 153 0.31 10.94 1.06
CA ILE A 153 0.08 11.22 2.49
C ILE A 153 1.38 11.15 3.28
N ALA A 154 2.14 10.06 3.11
CA ALA A 154 3.41 9.90 3.82
C ALA A 154 4.43 10.98 3.44
N CYS A 155 4.49 11.38 2.16
CA CYS A 155 5.33 12.48 1.70
C CYS A 155 4.88 13.83 2.27
N SER A 156 3.58 14.06 2.45
CA SER A 156 3.07 15.31 3.03
C SER A 156 3.54 15.52 4.47
N TYR A 157 3.66 14.44 5.25
CA TYR A 157 4.19 14.51 6.61
C TYR A 157 5.71 14.71 6.63
N LEU A 158 6.42 14.11 5.67
CA LEU A 158 7.86 14.27 5.54
C LEU A 158 8.26 15.69 5.06
N PHE A 159 7.49 16.26 4.13
CA PHE A 159 7.73 17.57 3.55
C PHE A 159 6.57 18.51 3.88
N PRO A 160 6.57 19.16 5.05
CA PRO A 160 5.43 19.94 5.55
C PRO A 160 5.01 21.10 4.63
N ASN A 161 5.94 21.62 3.83
CA ASN A 161 5.72 22.75 2.93
C ASN A 161 5.47 22.34 1.47
N ALA A 162 5.41 21.04 1.16
CA ALA A 162 5.16 20.57 -0.19
C ALA A 162 3.67 20.59 -0.53
N HIS A 163 3.37 20.96 -1.77
CA HIS A 163 2.10 20.69 -2.44
C HIS A 163 2.26 19.40 -3.24
N ILE A 164 1.26 18.52 -3.14
CA ILE A 164 1.34 17.18 -3.72
C ILE A 164 0.15 16.96 -4.63
N ASP A 165 0.40 16.63 -5.88
CA ASP A 165 -0.65 16.14 -6.78
C ASP A 165 -0.66 14.62 -6.72
N ALA A 166 -1.81 14.05 -6.33
CA ALA A 166 -2.04 12.61 -6.23
C ALA A 166 -2.88 12.15 -7.44
N VAL A 167 -2.24 11.50 -8.39
CA VAL A 167 -2.81 11.24 -9.72
C VAL A 167 -3.11 9.77 -9.93
N ASP A 168 -4.36 9.46 -10.28
CA ASP A 168 -4.78 8.14 -10.70
C ASP A 168 -5.71 8.21 -11.92
N ILE A 169 -5.73 7.15 -12.73
CA ILE A 169 -6.66 7.02 -13.84
C ILE A 169 -8.07 6.64 -13.36
N SER A 170 -8.16 5.97 -12.21
CA SER A 170 -9.41 5.50 -11.64
C SER A 170 -10.07 6.57 -10.78
N LEU A 171 -11.28 7.00 -11.17
CA LEU A 171 -12.11 7.88 -10.33
C LEU A 171 -12.44 7.22 -8.98
N ASP A 172 -12.60 5.89 -8.96
CA ASP A 172 -12.84 5.13 -7.73
C ASP A 172 -11.64 5.19 -6.77
N ALA A 173 -10.41 5.19 -7.31
CA ALA A 173 -9.20 5.38 -6.51
C ALA A 173 -9.11 6.81 -5.98
N ILE A 174 -9.43 7.80 -6.82
CA ILE A 174 -9.47 9.21 -6.41
C ILE A 174 -10.46 9.44 -5.25
N ASN A 175 -11.63 8.80 -5.26
CA ASN A 175 -12.56 8.87 -4.13
C ASN A 175 -11.98 8.30 -2.82
N VAL A 176 -11.10 7.29 -2.90
CA VAL A 176 -10.37 6.75 -1.74
C VAL A 176 -9.27 7.73 -1.28
N VAL A 177 -8.55 8.33 -2.23
CA VAL A 177 -7.55 9.36 -1.94
C VAL A 177 -8.21 10.54 -1.21
N GLU A 178 -9.33 11.05 -1.70
CA GLU A 178 -10.09 12.13 -1.06
C GLU A 178 -10.48 11.80 0.39
N HIS A 179 -10.97 10.57 0.62
CA HIS A 179 -11.30 10.12 1.97
C HIS A 179 -10.07 10.11 2.89
N ASN A 180 -8.93 9.61 2.39
CA ASN A 180 -7.70 9.60 3.17
C ASN A 180 -7.12 11.01 3.39
N ILE A 181 -7.25 11.92 2.42
CA ILE A 181 -6.88 13.33 2.59
C ILE A 181 -7.68 13.96 3.73
N GLN A 182 -9.00 13.75 3.75
CA GLN A 182 -9.89 14.25 4.81
C GLN A 182 -9.56 13.64 6.17
N LEU A 183 -9.29 12.33 6.22
CA LEU A 183 -8.90 11.61 7.44
C LEU A 183 -7.67 12.25 8.11
N HIS A 184 -6.76 12.82 7.32
CA HIS A 184 -5.53 13.45 7.78
C HIS A 184 -5.57 14.99 7.82
N GLY A 185 -6.66 15.64 7.40
CA GLY A 185 -6.77 17.10 7.31
C GLY A 185 -5.77 17.72 6.32
N LEU A 186 -5.57 17.08 5.17
CA LEU A 186 -4.55 17.44 4.17
C LEU A 186 -5.11 18.13 2.91
N GLU A 187 -6.35 18.61 2.95
CA GLU A 187 -7.10 19.15 1.79
C GLU A 187 -6.39 20.33 1.13
N ASN A 188 -5.65 21.13 1.92
CA ASN A 188 -4.90 22.28 1.41
C ASN A 188 -3.51 21.93 0.87
N ARG A 189 -3.08 20.67 0.99
CA ARG A 189 -1.70 20.24 0.65
C ARG A 189 -1.65 19.15 -0.40
N ILE A 190 -2.70 18.33 -0.50
CA ILE A 190 -2.79 17.25 -1.49
C ILE A 190 -3.97 17.51 -2.43
N THR A 191 -3.70 17.58 -3.72
CA THR A 191 -4.72 17.70 -4.77
C THR A 191 -4.93 16.34 -5.43
N PRO A 192 -6.08 15.68 -5.25
CA PRO A 192 -6.40 14.47 -5.99
C PRO A 192 -6.82 14.81 -7.43
N ILE A 193 -6.26 14.11 -8.43
CA ILE A 193 -6.51 14.40 -9.85
C ILE A 193 -6.77 13.11 -10.61
N CYS A 194 -7.99 12.98 -11.16
CA CYS A 194 -8.31 11.88 -12.09
C CYS A 194 -7.73 12.15 -13.48
N SER A 195 -6.63 11.50 -13.83
CA SER A 195 -5.91 11.66 -15.10
C SER A 195 -5.27 10.36 -15.57
N ASN A 196 -5.24 10.14 -16.88
CA ASN A 196 -4.38 9.12 -17.47
C ASN A 196 -2.94 9.65 -17.49
N LEU A 197 -2.15 9.23 -16.51
CA LEU A 197 -0.79 9.71 -16.29
C LEU A 197 -0.77 11.25 -16.33
N PHE A 198 0.06 11.83 -17.19
CA PHE A 198 0.34 13.25 -17.23
C PHE A 198 -0.69 14.10 -18.00
N ASN A 199 -1.73 13.49 -18.59
CA ASN A 199 -2.59 14.17 -19.57
C ASN A 199 -3.27 15.45 -19.07
N LYS A 200 -3.64 15.52 -17.79
CA LYS A 200 -4.28 16.71 -17.19
C LYS A 200 -3.32 17.54 -16.33
N LEU A 201 -2.02 17.32 -16.44
CA LEU A 201 -1.01 17.99 -15.60
C LEU A 201 -0.35 19.15 -16.35
N SER A 202 0.15 20.11 -15.58
CA SER A 202 0.94 21.23 -16.12
C SER A 202 2.41 20.84 -16.24
N LYS A 203 3.04 21.19 -17.36
CA LYS A 203 4.47 20.91 -17.65
C LYS A 203 5.41 21.68 -16.71
N TYR A 204 6.61 21.15 -16.51
CA TYR A 204 7.72 21.75 -15.73
C TYR A 204 7.35 22.21 -14.30
N THR A 205 6.48 21.46 -13.62
CA THR A 205 5.92 21.84 -12.32
C THR A 205 6.69 21.22 -11.15
N TYR A 206 7.14 19.97 -11.28
CA TYR A 206 7.48 19.14 -10.12
C TYR A 206 8.97 19.12 -9.82
N ASP A 207 9.30 19.18 -8.53
CA ASP A 207 10.65 18.96 -8.03
C ASP A 207 10.92 17.45 -7.85
N LEU A 208 9.87 16.69 -7.56
CA LEU A 208 9.91 15.25 -7.34
C LEU A 208 8.67 14.58 -7.96
N ILE A 209 8.88 13.56 -8.77
CA ILE A 209 7.84 12.62 -9.20
C ILE A 209 8.15 11.28 -8.54
N ILE A 210 7.15 10.69 -7.89
CA ILE A 210 7.22 9.34 -7.32
C ILE A 210 6.13 8.51 -8.00
N SER A 211 6.45 7.27 -8.35
CA SER A 211 5.45 6.36 -8.89
C SER A 211 5.71 4.92 -8.47
N ASN A 212 4.63 4.24 -8.09
CA ASN A 212 4.55 2.79 -8.06
C ASN A 212 3.50 2.34 -9.09
N PRO A 213 3.83 2.33 -10.39
CA PRO A 213 2.90 1.98 -11.43
C PRO A 213 2.57 0.47 -11.42
N PRO A 214 1.46 0.06 -12.05
CA PRO A 214 1.22 -1.35 -12.35
C PRO A 214 2.34 -1.93 -13.24
N TYR A 215 2.87 -3.10 -12.87
CA TYR A 215 3.93 -3.78 -13.65
C TYR A 215 3.75 -5.29 -13.80
N VAL A 216 2.60 -5.85 -13.38
CA VAL A 216 2.30 -7.28 -13.53
C VAL A 216 1.87 -7.58 -14.97
N ASN A 217 2.40 -8.67 -15.54
CA ASN A 217 1.98 -9.13 -16.85
C ASN A 217 0.59 -9.77 -16.78
N LYS A 218 -0.27 -9.47 -17.75
CA LYS A 218 -1.63 -10.03 -17.84
C LYS A 218 -1.68 -11.56 -17.78
N LYS A 219 -0.65 -12.24 -18.31
CA LYS A 219 -0.56 -13.70 -18.30
C LYS A 219 -0.31 -14.29 -16.91
N ASP A 220 0.26 -13.51 -16.00
CA ASP A 220 0.69 -14.01 -14.69
C ASP A 220 -0.45 -14.00 -13.65
N ILE A 221 -1.53 -13.26 -13.94
CA ILE A 221 -2.69 -13.10 -13.05
C ILE A 221 -3.35 -14.44 -12.71
N SER A 222 -3.42 -15.37 -13.67
CA SER A 222 -4.07 -16.66 -13.47
C SER A 222 -3.37 -17.54 -12.45
N PHE A 223 -2.09 -17.25 -12.16
CA PHE A 223 -1.31 -17.97 -11.15
C PHE A 223 -1.40 -17.33 -9.76
N LEU A 224 -2.03 -16.15 -9.64
CA LEU A 224 -2.17 -15.48 -8.36
C LEU A 224 -3.16 -16.23 -7.46
N PRO A 225 -2.86 -16.35 -6.15
CA PRO A 225 -3.78 -16.85 -5.15
C PRO A 225 -5.13 -16.12 -5.15
N LYS A 226 -6.19 -16.82 -4.71
CA LYS A 226 -7.58 -16.31 -4.73
C LYS A 226 -7.73 -14.97 -4.02
N GLU A 227 -6.97 -14.74 -2.96
CA GLU A 227 -6.95 -13.49 -2.19
C GLU A 227 -6.65 -12.26 -3.07
N TYR A 228 -5.78 -12.37 -4.08
CA TYR A 228 -5.44 -11.26 -5.00
C TYR A 228 -6.57 -10.92 -5.97
N SER A 229 -7.58 -11.78 -6.13
CA SER A 229 -8.73 -11.48 -7.01
C SER A 229 -9.61 -10.34 -6.49
N TYR A 230 -9.43 -9.96 -5.22
CA TYR A 230 -10.10 -8.81 -4.62
C TYR A 230 -9.39 -7.48 -4.89
N GLU A 231 -8.17 -7.50 -5.41
CA GLU A 231 -7.46 -6.27 -5.77
C GLU A 231 -7.86 -5.78 -7.17
N PRO A 232 -7.89 -4.45 -7.40
CA PRO A 232 -8.27 -3.90 -8.68
C PRO A 232 -7.21 -4.25 -9.74
N LYS A 233 -7.65 -4.95 -10.79
CA LYS A 233 -6.80 -5.35 -11.92
C LYS A 233 -6.05 -4.17 -12.56
N ILE A 234 -6.66 -3.00 -12.62
CA ILE A 234 -6.05 -1.78 -13.17
C ILE A 234 -4.84 -1.31 -12.36
N GLY A 235 -4.78 -1.62 -11.06
CA GLY A 235 -3.65 -1.32 -10.18
C GLY A 235 -2.53 -2.38 -10.22
N LEU A 236 -2.74 -3.49 -10.93
CA LEU A 236 -1.76 -4.59 -11.04
C LEU A 236 -1.18 -4.71 -12.44
N ILE A 237 -2.03 -4.64 -13.46
CA ILE A 237 -1.69 -5.05 -14.82
C ILE A 237 -1.11 -3.90 -15.62
N SER A 238 0.00 -4.17 -16.31
CA SER A 238 0.47 -3.32 -17.41
C SER A 238 0.64 -4.12 -18.71
N ASP A 239 0.38 -3.43 -19.81
CA ASP A 239 0.67 -3.93 -21.16
C ASP A 239 2.18 -4.06 -21.39
N ASN A 240 2.54 -4.54 -22.58
CA ASN A 240 3.91 -4.74 -23.04
C ASN A 240 4.75 -5.55 -22.04
N LYS A 241 4.26 -6.74 -21.65
CA LYS A 241 4.93 -7.62 -20.66
C LYS A 241 5.16 -6.96 -19.29
N GLY A 242 4.35 -5.97 -18.92
CA GLY A 242 4.42 -5.30 -17.62
C GLY A 242 5.21 -3.98 -17.62
N ILE A 243 5.80 -3.55 -18.75
CA ILE A 243 6.58 -2.29 -18.80
C ILE A 243 5.87 -1.13 -19.50
N GLY A 244 4.70 -1.34 -20.12
CA GLY A 244 4.02 -0.32 -20.93
C GLY A 244 3.71 0.99 -20.19
N ILE A 245 3.32 0.96 -18.92
CA ILE A 245 3.12 2.18 -18.12
C ILE A 245 4.46 2.81 -17.72
N ILE A 246 5.44 1.99 -17.32
CA ILE A 246 6.78 2.45 -16.94
C ILE A 246 7.45 3.20 -18.09
N GLU A 247 7.33 2.71 -19.33
CA GLU A 247 7.87 3.36 -20.53
C GLU A 247 7.29 4.76 -20.75
N LYS A 248 5.98 4.91 -20.53
CA LYS A 248 5.32 6.21 -20.62
C LYS A 248 5.83 7.16 -19.51
N ILE A 249 6.07 6.65 -18.31
CA ILE A 249 6.60 7.45 -17.20
C ILE A 249 8.03 7.91 -17.47
N ILE A 250 8.90 7.00 -17.90
CA ILE A 250 10.30 7.34 -18.25
C ILE A 250 10.34 8.38 -19.38
N SER A 251 9.56 8.19 -20.44
CA SER A 251 9.55 9.11 -21.59
C SER A 251 8.91 10.46 -21.29
N MET A 252 7.89 10.51 -20.42
CA MET A 252 7.14 11.75 -20.17
C MET A 252 7.65 12.57 -19.00
N SER A 253 8.19 11.94 -17.96
CA SER A 253 8.63 12.64 -16.75
C SER A 253 9.57 13.84 -16.99
N PRO A 254 10.52 13.86 -17.96
CA PRO A 254 11.37 15.03 -18.20
C PRO A 254 10.61 16.31 -18.57
N PHE A 255 9.41 16.19 -19.16
CA PHE A 255 8.58 17.34 -19.54
C PHE A 255 7.76 17.91 -18.37
N PHE A 256 7.68 17.20 -17.25
CA PHE A 256 6.92 17.59 -16.06
C PHE A 256 7.82 17.92 -14.88
N LEU A 257 9.06 17.41 -14.87
CA LEU A 257 10.09 17.77 -13.92
C LEU A 257 10.67 19.16 -14.22
N LYS A 258 10.95 19.92 -13.15
CA LYS A 258 11.85 21.08 -13.24
C LYS A 258 13.27 20.63 -13.57
N LYS A 259 14.14 21.60 -13.87
CA LYS A 259 15.59 21.36 -13.93
C LYS A 259 16.07 20.82 -12.58
N ASN A 260 16.89 19.77 -12.62
CA ASN A 260 17.35 18.99 -11.46
C ASN A 260 16.23 18.28 -10.69
N GLY A 261 15.01 18.21 -11.24
CA GLY A 261 13.92 17.45 -10.67
C GLY A 261 14.20 15.95 -10.75
N ILE A 262 13.62 15.19 -9.82
CA ILE A 262 13.91 13.77 -9.66
C ILE A 262 12.67 12.93 -9.96
N LEU A 263 12.82 11.86 -10.75
CA LEU A 263 11.87 10.74 -10.81
C LEU A 263 12.38 9.62 -9.90
N ILE A 264 11.50 9.11 -9.02
CA ILE A 264 11.66 7.84 -8.31
C ILE A 264 10.55 6.91 -8.81
N CYS A 265 10.92 5.75 -9.33
CA CYS A 265 9.94 4.82 -9.89
C CYS A 265 10.25 3.39 -9.45
N GLU A 266 9.21 2.71 -8.96
CA GLU A 266 9.23 1.28 -8.70
C GLU A 266 8.86 0.50 -9.96
N VAL A 267 9.66 -0.51 -10.29
CA VAL A 267 9.46 -1.39 -11.44
C VAL A 267 9.55 -2.87 -11.06
N GLY A 268 9.82 -3.18 -9.78
CA GLY A 268 9.87 -4.53 -9.26
C GLY A 268 10.81 -5.45 -10.06
N ASP A 269 10.26 -6.60 -10.47
CA ASP A 269 10.97 -7.62 -11.26
C ASP A 269 11.30 -7.18 -12.70
N LYS A 270 10.79 -6.03 -13.16
CA LYS A 270 11.06 -5.48 -14.50
C LYS A 270 12.35 -4.70 -14.61
N MET A 271 13.14 -4.60 -13.54
CA MET A 271 14.44 -3.91 -13.52
C MET A 271 15.32 -4.29 -14.71
N ILE A 272 15.52 -5.59 -14.97
CA ILE A 272 16.37 -6.07 -16.06
C ILE A 272 15.81 -5.62 -17.43
N ASN A 273 14.50 -5.73 -17.63
CA ASN A 273 13.85 -5.30 -18.87
C ASN A 273 14.04 -3.79 -19.13
N ILE A 274 14.03 -2.97 -18.08
CA ILE A 274 14.27 -1.52 -18.20
C ILE A 274 15.73 -1.24 -18.56
N ILE A 275 16.69 -1.92 -17.92
CA ILE A 275 18.12 -1.77 -18.23
C ILE A 275 18.41 -2.13 -19.69
N GLU A 276 17.88 -3.24 -20.17
CA GLU A 276 18.08 -3.70 -21.55
C GLU A 276 17.44 -2.77 -22.57
N LYS A 277 16.26 -2.21 -22.26
CA LYS A 277 15.51 -1.35 -23.18
C LYS A 277 16.08 0.06 -23.29
N TYR A 278 16.70 0.56 -22.22
CA TYR A 278 17.20 1.94 -22.13
C TYR A 278 18.68 1.97 -21.72
N PRO A 279 19.60 1.40 -22.53
CA PRO A 279 21.01 1.29 -22.18
C PRO A 279 21.72 2.66 -22.06
N ASP A 280 21.20 3.67 -22.76
CA ASP A 280 21.79 5.02 -22.80
C ASP A 280 21.24 5.95 -21.71
N ILE A 281 20.25 5.50 -20.93
CA ILE A 281 19.69 6.29 -19.82
C ILE A 281 20.38 5.89 -18.53
N TYR A 282 20.94 6.88 -17.84
CA TYR A 282 21.52 6.65 -16.52
C TYR A 282 20.41 6.52 -15.46
N PHE A 283 20.22 5.29 -14.95
CA PHE A 283 19.39 4.99 -13.80
C PHE A 283 20.27 4.75 -12.57
N GLN A 284 20.04 5.52 -11.51
CA GLN A 284 20.60 5.19 -10.20
C GLN A 284 19.65 4.20 -9.51
N TRP A 285 19.98 2.91 -9.55
CA TRP A 285 19.23 1.86 -8.87
C TRP A 285 19.44 1.94 -7.35
N ILE A 286 18.35 1.99 -6.60
CA ILE A 286 18.36 2.17 -5.15
C ILE A 286 18.29 0.81 -4.46
N ASN A 287 19.21 0.57 -3.52
CA ASN A 287 19.21 -0.63 -2.70
C ASN A 287 18.26 -0.46 -1.51
N ILE A 288 17.36 -1.43 -1.30
CA ILE A 288 16.36 -1.45 -0.23
C ILE A 288 16.76 -2.53 0.78
N LYS A 289 16.95 -2.14 2.05
CA LYS A 289 17.48 -3.03 3.08
C LYS A 289 16.45 -4.05 3.56
N ASN A 290 15.18 -3.68 3.57
CA ASN A 290 14.09 -4.50 4.11
C ASN A 290 13.43 -5.37 3.03
N GLY A 291 14.09 -5.58 1.90
CA GLY A 291 13.58 -6.36 0.77
C GLY A 291 12.80 -5.51 -0.24
N GLY A 292 12.70 -6.03 -1.47
CA GLY A 292 12.24 -5.29 -2.64
C GLY A 292 13.39 -4.97 -3.58
N ILE A 293 13.11 -4.97 -4.88
CA ILE A 293 14.06 -4.65 -5.94
C ILE A 293 13.41 -3.71 -6.95
N GLY A 294 14.23 -3.12 -7.82
CA GLY A 294 13.74 -2.37 -8.96
C GLY A 294 13.14 -1.02 -8.58
N ILE A 295 13.74 -0.27 -7.67
CA ILE A 295 13.48 1.17 -7.57
C ILE A 295 14.64 1.90 -8.21
N PHE A 296 14.37 2.77 -9.17
CA PHE A 296 15.38 3.64 -9.74
C PHE A 296 15.10 5.11 -9.44
N LYS A 297 16.17 5.89 -9.47
CA LYS A 297 16.17 7.34 -9.54
C LYS A 297 16.67 7.79 -10.90
N MET A 298 15.99 8.76 -11.50
CA MET A 298 16.40 9.46 -12.72
C MET A 298 16.33 10.97 -12.49
N GLU A 299 17.33 11.73 -12.93
CA GLU A 299 17.38 13.19 -12.79
C GLU A 299 17.12 13.88 -14.12
N ASN A 300 16.35 14.96 -14.10
CA ASN A 300 16.13 15.83 -15.24
C ASN A 300 17.26 16.88 -15.32
N LYS A 301 18.24 16.66 -16.21
CA LYS A 301 19.41 17.54 -16.37
C LYS A 301 19.13 18.77 -17.24
#